data_AF-A0A419DJG1-F1
#
_entry.id   AF-A0A419DJG1-F1
#
_cell.length_a   1.000
_cell.length_b   1.000
_cell.length_c   1.000
_cell.angle_alpha   90.00
_cell.angle_beta   90.00
_cell.angle_gamma   90.00
#
_symmetry.space_group_name_H-M   'P 1'
#
loop_
_entity.id
_entity.type
_entity.pdbx_description
1 polymer ?
#
loop_
_entity_poly.entity_id
_entity_poly.type
_entity_poly.pdbx_seq_one_letter_code
_entity_poly.pdbx_strand_id
1 'polypeptide(L)'
;MGLRVNLKPLFDKKLGRQNYYTNLYDLNVKSDGVTDNSSTFSQLLSTVTYYVPPGTFLISNSCTILSNLVFAKGAVLKVATGATVILKGKINAGNQEIFEDAGGTVDLMQSENEYNLGWFKSGNNTINKRWDFAKKAMTTFARKTLRIPKPYPSQPGTELTGNRAYWLFDGELKFEDKHNSLTIYVDGEFKASAPTANLFNFEDTSKPENLYFYGDVQAIVPPSINVGSAINIKGTARVTFWGNVILNGFRTPVKIGGPDQVAPISDVRFFQLQCSFFYETAVSIYGKNGFSTQSVEIDRLTATAAQTGGLNALEIKGSIRNIKVGDVTYATDIAKNGYTANDAENVVLLESNAEGSIIKVEIDSVYQANANNGVKTATNATTPQTGDRIQYLKVRNLFAKYNGSAMVIGDCNTIEIESIHNLSDVTINASASYVKIQAGAGLRNVTDNGLYTIINNVGKQTRGGGVPPAPAVNWPIGSIIRETSDSKLYLRVAKANLASDFILLN
;
A
#
# COMPACT_ATOMS: atom_id res chain seq x y z
N MET A 1 24.94 -48.98 22.62
CA MET A 1 24.88 -48.34 23.96
C MET A 1 23.57 -47.58 24.07
N GLY A 2 22.67 -47.97 24.96
CA GLY A 2 21.39 -47.28 25.17
C GLY A 2 21.59 -46.04 26.04
N LEU A 3 21.37 -44.85 25.49
CA LEU A 3 21.43 -43.60 26.23
C LEU A 3 20.24 -43.55 27.21
N ARG A 4 20.49 -43.67 28.52
CA ARG A 4 19.46 -43.43 29.55
C ARG A 4 19.29 -41.91 29.70
N VAL A 5 18.19 -41.37 29.20
CA VAL A 5 17.84 -39.96 29.34
C VAL A 5 17.15 -39.75 30.69
N ASN A 6 17.75 -38.96 31.59
CA ASN A 6 17.11 -38.54 32.83
C ASN A 6 16.15 -37.38 32.53
N LEU A 7 14.85 -37.65 32.54
CA LEU A 7 13.83 -36.61 32.41
C LEU A 7 13.63 -35.93 33.77
N LYS A 8 13.92 -34.63 33.87
CA LYS A 8 13.57 -33.83 35.06
C LYS A 8 12.24 -33.10 34.82
N PRO A 9 11.24 -33.25 35.70
CA PRO A 9 9.98 -32.52 35.56
C PRO A 9 10.20 -31.03 35.83
N LEU A 10 9.84 -30.17 34.87
CA LEU A 10 9.59 -28.75 35.11
C LEU A 10 8.09 -28.59 35.39
N PHE A 11 7.75 -28.24 36.64
CA PHE A 11 6.37 -28.10 37.06
C PHE A 11 5.80 -26.76 36.57
N ASP A 12 4.90 -26.81 35.58
CA ASP A 12 4.02 -25.68 35.31
C ASP A 12 2.83 -25.72 36.28
N LYS A 13 2.91 -24.89 37.33
CA LYS A 13 1.89 -24.80 38.38
C LYS A 13 0.49 -24.46 37.86
N LYS A 14 0.35 -23.88 36.66
CA LYS A 14 -0.95 -23.43 36.15
C LYS A 14 -1.79 -24.52 35.48
N LEU A 15 -1.19 -25.64 35.05
CA LEU A 15 -1.90 -26.65 34.24
C LEU A 15 -1.95 -28.06 34.85
N GLY A 16 -1.28 -28.29 35.99
CA GLY A 16 -1.27 -29.60 36.64
C GLY A 16 -0.68 -30.74 35.78
N ARG A 17 -0.02 -30.42 34.66
CA ARG A 17 0.62 -31.37 33.75
C ARG A 17 2.14 -31.25 33.86
N GLN A 18 2.81 -32.37 34.15
CA GLN A 18 4.27 -32.47 34.01
C GLN A 18 4.60 -32.56 32.52
N ASN A 19 5.19 -31.50 31.97
CA ASN A 19 5.81 -31.59 30.66
C ASN A 19 7.23 -32.12 30.86
N TYR A 20 7.52 -33.30 30.32
CA TYR A 20 8.85 -33.90 30.36
C TYR A 20 9.68 -33.33 29.20
N TYR A 21 10.59 -32.41 29.53
CA TYR A 21 11.60 -31.92 28.60
C TYR A 21 12.96 -32.52 28.95
N THR A 22 13.78 -32.83 27.95
CA THR A 22 15.20 -33.13 28.18
C THR A 22 16.00 -31.84 28.13
N ASN A 23 16.72 -31.50 29.19
CA ASN A 23 17.57 -30.31 29.21
C ASN A 23 18.82 -30.57 28.37
N LEU A 24 19.20 -29.65 27.48
CA LEU A 24 20.39 -29.83 26.64
C LEU A 24 21.70 -29.96 27.46
N TYR A 25 21.78 -29.41 28.67
CA TYR A 25 22.95 -29.61 29.54
C TYR A 25 23.13 -31.07 29.97
N ASP A 26 22.06 -31.87 30.03
CA ASP A 26 22.14 -33.30 30.33
C ASP A 26 22.80 -34.09 29.17
N LEU A 27 22.95 -33.45 28.00
CA LEU A 27 23.64 -33.99 26.83
C LEU A 27 25.06 -33.42 26.65
N ASN A 28 25.63 -32.82 27.70
CA ASN A 28 26.97 -32.18 27.68
C ASN A 28 27.12 -31.02 26.68
N VAL A 29 26.02 -30.45 26.19
CA VAL A 29 26.02 -29.24 25.34
C VAL A 29 26.61 -28.07 26.14
N LYS A 30 27.44 -27.23 25.50
CA LYS A 30 28.05 -26.03 26.11
C LYS A 30 27.44 -24.77 25.52
N SER A 31 27.04 -23.85 26.38
CA SER A 31 26.38 -22.58 26.01
C SER A 31 27.31 -21.37 26.12
N ASP A 32 28.60 -21.56 25.84
CA ASP A 32 29.68 -20.58 25.98
C ASP A 32 29.90 -19.70 24.73
N GLY A 33 29.17 -19.97 23.64
CA GLY A 33 29.31 -19.30 22.36
C GLY A 33 30.58 -19.62 21.58
N VAL A 34 31.38 -20.60 22.05
CA VAL A 34 32.69 -20.97 21.49
C VAL A 34 32.77 -22.45 21.12
N THR A 35 32.23 -23.33 21.97
CA THR A 35 32.22 -24.78 21.74
C THR A 35 31.19 -25.14 20.65
N ASP A 36 31.62 -25.87 19.62
CA ASP A 36 30.70 -26.35 18.58
C ASP A 36 29.76 -27.43 19.12
N ASN A 37 28.45 -27.20 18.98
CA ASN A 37 27.41 -28.12 19.41
C ASN A 37 26.71 -28.84 18.24
N SER A 38 27.17 -28.64 17.00
CA SER A 38 26.49 -29.15 15.78
C SER A 38 26.23 -30.65 15.81
N SER A 39 27.17 -31.46 16.32
CA SER A 39 27.03 -32.92 16.40
C SER A 39 25.97 -33.35 17.41
N THR A 40 25.85 -32.66 18.55
CA THR A 40 24.82 -32.97 19.54
C THR A 40 23.44 -32.55 19.04
N PHE A 41 23.34 -31.39 18.39
CA PHE A 41 22.06 -30.92 17.81
C PHE A 41 21.56 -31.82 16.67
N SER A 42 22.46 -32.39 15.86
CA SER A 42 22.08 -33.31 14.77
C SER A 42 21.59 -34.69 15.27
N GLN A 43 21.91 -35.05 16.51
CA GLN A 43 21.54 -36.33 17.13
C GLN A 43 20.26 -36.24 17.99
N LEU A 44 19.65 -35.06 18.10
CA LEU A 44 18.41 -34.89 18.88
C LEU A 44 17.27 -35.70 18.26
N LEU A 45 16.61 -36.52 19.09
CA LEU A 45 15.56 -37.44 18.66
C LEU A 45 14.24 -36.71 18.41
N SER A 46 13.67 -36.86 17.20
CA SER A 46 12.43 -36.18 16.78
C SER A 46 11.22 -36.39 17.70
N THR A 47 11.19 -37.49 18.46
CA THR A 47 10.12 -37.83 19.41
C THR A 47 10.25 -37.15 20.77
N VAL A 48 11.33 -36.41 21.01
CA VAL A 48 11.62 -35.76 22.29
C VAL A 48 11.55 -34.24 22.12
N THR A 49 11.04 -33.56 23.14
CA THR A 49 11.11 -32.10 23.21
C THR A 49 12.27 -31.70 24.13
N TYR A 50 13.17 -30.87 23.61
CA TYR A 50 14.35 -30.42 24.33
C TYR A 50 14.18 -29.00 24.86
N TYR A 51 14.59 -28.79 26.10
CA TYR A 51 14.69 -27.46 26.71
C TYR A 51 16.07 -26.89 26.45
N VAL A 52 16.12 -25.73 25.80
CA VAL A 52 17.35 -24.97 25.51
C VAL A 52 17.54 -23.95 26.64
N PRO A 53 18.46 -24.19 27.59
CA PRO A 53 18.68 -23.29 28.72
C PRO A 53 19.37 -21.97 28.28
N PRO A 54 19.39 -20.93 29.13
CA PRO A 54 20.03 -19.66 28.79
C PRO A 54 21.51 -19.80 28.42
N GLY A 55 21.98 -19.02 27.44
CA GLY A 55 23.35 -19.02 26.94
C GLY A 55 23.43 -19.13 25.42
N THR A 56 24.65 -19.09 24.88
CA THR A 56 24.88 -19.07 23.43
C THR A 56 25.46 -20.40 22.97
N PHE A 57 24.78 -21.07 22.06
CA PHE A 57 25.17 -22.37 21.51
C PHE A 57 25.71 -22.19 20.11
N LEU A 58 27.02 -22.36 19.92
CA LEU A 58 27.62 -22.27 18.59
C LEU A 58 27.27 -23.51 17.77
N ILE A 59 26.83 -23.29 16.53
CA ILE A 59 26.71 -24.29 15.47
C ILE A 59 27.68 -23.90 14.36
N SER A 60 28.85 -24.56 14.31
CA SER A 60 29.85 -24.29 13.28
C SER A 60 29.79 -25.24 12.07
N ASN A 61 29.02 -26.32 12.15
CA ASN A 61 28.80 -27.27 11.07
C ASN A 61 27.30 -27.38 10.77
N SER A 62 26.95 -27.50 9.49
CA SER A 62 25.55 -27.63 9.08
C SER A 62 24.89 -28.86 9.71
N CYS A 63 23.68 -28.70 10.23
CA CYS A 63 22.94 -29.78 10.87
C CYS A 63 21.44 -29.65 10.61
N THR A 64 20.73 -30.78 10.76
CA THR A 64 19.27 -30.83 10.76
C THR A 64 18.79 -31.20 12.14
N ILE A 65 17.92 -30.37 12.72
CA ILE A 65 17.29 -30.59 14.02
C ILE A 65 15.85 -31.03 13.77
N LEU A 66 15.58 -32.31 14.01
CA LEU A 66 14.26 -32.90 13.83
C LEU A 66 13.34 -32.73 15.06
N SER A 67 13.91 -32.32 16.20
CA SER A 67 13.24 -32.29 17.50
C SER A 67 12.54 -30.97 17.78
N ASN A 68 11.53 -31.01 18.64
CA ASN A 68 10.91 -29.79 19.16
C ASN A 68 11.84 -29.12 20.17
N LEU A 69 11.96 -27.79 20.11
CA LEU A 69 12.81 -26.99 21.00
C LEU A 69 11.98 -25.98 21.79
N VAL A 70 12.22 -25.89 23.09
CA VAL A 70 11.67 -24.88 24.00
C VAL A 70 12.81 -24.00 24.49
N PHE A 71 12.82 -22.73 24.11
CA PHE A 71 13.90 -21.80 24.44
C PHE A 71 13.61 -21.05 25.73
N ALA A 72 14.56 -21.13 26.67
CA ALA A 72 14.59 -20.26 27.84
C ALA A 72 14.92 -18.82 27.45
N LYS A 73 14.59 -17.86 28.32
CA LYS A 73 15.01 -16.47 28.13
C LYS A 73 16.54 -16.36 28.12
N GLY A 74 17.08 -15.78 27.04
CA GLY A 74 18.53 -15.64 26.82
C GLY A 74 19.21 -16.86 26.18
N ALA A 75 18.45 -17.86 25.75
CA ALA A 75 18.97 -18.97 24.95
C ALA A 75 19.10 -18.57 23.47
N VAL A 76 20.29 -18.74 22.88
CA VAL A 76 20.60 -18.30 21.51
C VAL A 76 21.37 -19.38 20.77
N LEU A 77 20.96 -19.73 19.55
CA LEU A 77 21.78 -20.48 18.59
C LEU A 77 22.58 -19.50 17.73
N LYS A 78 23.90 -19.57 17.81
CA LYS A 78 24.82 -18.79 16.98
C LYS A 78 25.25 -19.63 15.80
N VAL A 79 24.87 -19.24 14.58
CA VAL A 79 25.17 -20.03 13.38
C VAL A 79 26.38 -19.42 12.67
N ALA A 80 27.49 -20.16 12.66
CA ALA A 80 28.75 -19.68 12.10
C ALA A 80 28.69 -19.52 10.58
N THR A 81 29.60 -18.72 10.02
CA THR A 81 29.79 -18.54 8.58
C THR A 81 29.81 -19.86 7.82
N GLY A 82 28.95 -19.99 6.81
CA GLY A 82 28.87 -21.18 5.95
C GLY A 82 28.07 -22.35 6.54
N ALA A 83 27.73 -22.34 7.82
CA ALA A 83 26.87 -23.34 8.42
C ALA A 83 25.38 -23.06 8.15
N THR A 84 24.60 -24.12 7.98
CA THR A 84 23.14 -24.07 7.84
C THR A 84 22.48 -24.93 8.93
N VAL A 85 21.58 -24.32 9.70
CA VAL A 85 20.74 -25.03 10.67
C VAL A 85 19.36 -25.23 10.08
N ILE A 86 19.00 -26.47 9.75
CA ILE A 86 17.68 -26.84 9.25
C ILE A 86 16.83 -27.31 10.43
N LEU A 87 15.81 -26.56 10.81
CA LEU A 87 14.89 -26.92 11.89
C LEU A 87 13.59 -27.47 11.29
N LYS A 88 13.25 -28.71 11.64
CA LYS A 88 11.96 -29.31 11.23
C LYS A 88 10.96 -29.38 12.38
N GLY A 89 11.43 -29.49 13.62
CA GLY A 89 10.57 -29.52 14.79
C GLY A 89 9.93 -28.17 15.12
N LYS A 90 9.00 -28.20 16.07
CA LYS A 90 8.33 -27.01 16.62
C LYS A 90 9.29 -26.19 17.48
N ILE A 91 9.15 -24.86 17.44
CA ILE A 91 9.95 -23.91 18.19
C ILE A 91 9.01 -23.19 19.15
N ASN A 92 9.31 -23.23 20.45
CA ASN A 92 8.60 -22.47 21.47
C ASN A 92 9.57 -21.51 22.14
N ALA A 93 9.54 -20.25 21.70
CA ALA A 93 10.44 -19.20 22.19
C ALA A 93 9.73 -17.89 22.55
N GLY A 94 8.44 -17.72 22.26
CA GLY A 94 7.79 -16.40 22.32
C GLY A 94 8.42 -15.40 21.34
N ASN A 95 8.38 -14.10 21.64
CA ASN A 95 8.98 -13.04 20.81
C ASN A 95 10.34 -12.61 21.38
N GLN A 96 11.32 -13.51 21.42
CA GLN A 96 12.68 -13.20 21.86
C GLN A 96 13.72 -13.67 20.85
N GLU A 97 14.91 -13.09 20.91
CA GLU A 97 16.03 -13.45 20.06
C GLU A 97 16.55 -14.85 20.40
N ILE A 98 16.53 -15.76 19.43
CA ILE A 98 17.01 -17.14 19.55
C ILE A 98 18.00 -17.55 18.47
N PHE A 99 18.19 -16.73 17.43
CA PHE A 99 19.18 -16.94 16.38
C PHE A 99 20.10 -15.73 16.29
N GLU A 100 21.41 -15.94 16.35
CA GLU A 100 22.41 -14.88 16.16
C GLU A 100 23.14 -15.09 14.83
N ASP A 101 23.14 -14.05 13.99
CA ASP A 101 23.86 -14.04 12.71
C ASP A 101 25.37 -13.94 12.96
N ALA A 102 26.08 -15.04 12.76
CA ALA A 102 27.54 -15.07 12.67
C ALA A 102 28.01 -15.46 11.25
N GLY A 103 27.21 -15.15 10.23
CA GLY A 103 27.47 -15.46 8.83
C GLY A 103 26.77 -16.72 8.31
N GLY A 104 26.03 -17.44 9.17
CA GLY A 104 25.32 -18.67 8.82
C GLY A 104 23.91 -18.46 8.29
N THR A 105 23.19 -19.57 8.11
CA THR A 105 21.80 -19.64 7.61
C THR A 105 20.92 -20.45 8.56
N VAL A 106 19.69 -19.99 8.81
CA VAL A 106 18.66 -20.72 9.56
C VAL A 106 17.51 -21.04 8.62
N ASP A 107 17.30 -22.33 8.39
CA ASP A 107 16.28 -22.85 7.48
C ASP A 107 15.10 -23.43 8.28
N LEU A 108 13.93 -22.78 8.15
CA LEU A 108 12.65 -23.20 8.73
C LEU A 108 11.69 -23.69 7.62
N MET A 109 12.18 -23.98 6.43
CA MET A 109 11.36 -24.37 5.27
C MET A 109 10.62 -25.68 5.50
N GLN A 110 11.13 -26.55 6.36
CA GLN A 110 10.49 -27.80 6.75
C GLN A 110 9.91 -27.76 8.18
N SER A 111 9.92 -26.59 8.82
CA SER A 111 9.31 -26.38 10.12
C SER A 111 7.81 -26.07 9.98
N GLU A 112 7.03 -26.47 10.97
CA GLU A 112 5.64 -26.03 11.15
C GLU A 112 5.54 -24.57 11.63
N ASN A 113 6.64 -24.00 12.15
CA ASN A 113 6.63 -22.62 12.59
C ASN A 113 6.74 -21.65 11.41
N GLU A 114 6.14 -20.49 11.59
CA GLU A 114 6.41 -19.32 10.76
C GLU A 114 7.81 -18.76 11.02
N TYR A 115 8.31 -17.97 10.07
CA TYR A 115 9.49 -17.14 10.30
C TYR A 115 9.07 -15.95 11.17
N ASN A 116 9.41 -15.95 12.45
CA ASN A 116 9.18 -14.81 13.33
C ASN A 116 10.42 -13.92 13.37
N LEU A 117 10.35 -12.69 12.84
CA LEU A 117 11.50 -11.78 12.78
C LEU A 117 12.05 -11.39 14.16
N GLY A 118 11.25 -11.50 15.23
CA GLY A 118 11.73 -11.31 16.61
C GLY A 118 12.75 -12.35 17.05
N TRP A 119 12.84 -13.50 16.36
CA TRP A 119 13.81 -14.57 16.66
C TRP A 119 15.22 -14.30 16.15
N PHE A 120 15.36 -13.44 15.13
CA PHE A 120 16.62 -13.24 14.43
C PHE A 120 17.33 -12.00 14.95
N LYS A 121 18.52 -12.17 15.54
CA LYS A 121 19.41 -11.12 16.02
C LYS A 121 20.50 -10.85 14.97
N SER A 122 20.73 -9.58 14.67
CA SER A 122 21.70 -9.11 13.68
C SER A 122 22.55 -7.97 14.27
N GLY A 123 23.69 -7.63 13.67
CA GLY A 123 24.69 -6.73 14.29
C GLY A 123 24.15 -5.42 14.88
N ASN A 124 23.38 -4.65 14.09
CA ASN A 124 22.73 -3.40 14.52
C ASN A 124 21.27 -3.60 15.00
N ASN A 125 20.75 -4.84 14.92
CA ASN A 125 19.41 -5.27 15.29
C ASN A 125 18.23 -4.59 14.57
N THR A 126 18.47 -3.80 13.52
CA THR A 126 17.38 -3.17 12.74
C THR A 126 16.57 -4.23 12.00
N ILE A 127 15.29 -3.97 11.78
CA ILE A 127 14.35 -4.96 11.24
C ILE A 127 14.71 -5.40 9.82
N ASN A 128 15.29 -4.52 9.00
CA ASN A 128 15.84 -4.88 7.69
C ASN A 128 17.01 -5.87 7.81
N LYS A 129 17.88 -5.78 8.82
CA LYS A 129 18.94 -6.76 9.04
C LYS A 129 18.43 -8.09 9.59
N ARG A 130 17.37 -8.07 10.40
CA ARG A 130 16.68 -9.30 10.84
C ARG A 130 16.04 -10.01 9.65
N TRP A 131 15.41 -9.24 8.76
CA TRP A 131 14.89 -9.74 7.49
C TRP A 131 16.00 -10.31 6.60
N ASP A 132 17.11 -9.60 6.43
CA ASP A 132 18.27 -10.07 5.65
C ASP A 132 18.80 -11.42 6.17
N PHE A 133 18.83 -11.63 7.49
CA PHE A 133 19.22 -12.91 8.07
C PHE A 133 18.16 -14.00 7.82
N ALA A 134 16.89 -13.73 8.11
CA ALA A 134 15.80 -14.69 7.94
C ALA A 134 15.63 -15.14 6.48
N LYS A 135 15.80 -14.23 5.52
CA LYS A 135 15.59 -14.52 4.10
C LYS A 135 16.70 -15.38 3.47
N LYS A 136 17.89 -15.53 4.10
CA LYS A 136 18.99 -16.36 3.54
C LYS A 136 18.56 -17.78 3.19
N ALA A 137 17.61 -18.36 3.94
CA ALA A 137 17.08 -19.71 3.69
C ALA A 137 15.90 -19.74 2.72
N MET A 138 15.27 -18.60 2.42
CA MET A 138 14.13 -18.51 1.52
C MET A 138 14.65 -18.48 0.09
N THR A 139 14.94 -19.66 -0.49
CA THR A 139 15.49 -19.79 -1.84
C THR A 139 14.61 -20.59 -2.79
N THR A 140 13.49 -21.15 -2.31
CA THR A 140 12.61 -22.04 -3.09
C THR A 140 11.12 -21.84 -2.79
N PHE A 141 10.27 -22.25 -3.74
CA PHE A 141 8.80 -22.12 -3.82
C PHE A 141 7.98 -22.79 -2.68
N ALA A 142 8.26 -22.55 -1.41
CA ALA A 142 7.31 -22.90 -0.36
C ALA A 142 6.47 -21.67 -0.02
N ARG A 143 5.13 -21.82 -0.02
CA ARG A 143 4.27 -20.85 0.66
C ARG A 143 4.74 -20.74 2.10
N LYS A 144 5.14 -19.55 2.52
CA LYS A 144 5.63 -19.33 3.89
C LYS A 144 4.85 -18.23 4.58
N THR A 145 4.91 -18.33 5.90
CA THR A 145 4.39 -17.31 6.80
C THR A 145 5.59 -16.62 7.44
N LEU A 146 5.62 -15.30 7.30
CA LEU A 146 6.49 -14.39 8.03
C LEU A 146 5.64 -13.69 9.08
N ARG A 147 6.14 -13.56 10.29
CA ARG A 147 5.58 -12.67 11.31
C ARG A 147 6.59 -11.58 11.63
N ILE A 148 6.16 -10.33 11.56
CA ILE A 148 6.83 -9.17 12.10
C ILE A 148 6.11 -8.84 13.43
N PRO A 149 6.56 -9.42 14.56
CA PRO A 149 5.82 -9.29 15.82
C PRO A 149 5.85 -7.85 16.33
N LYS A 150 4.96 -7.51 17.26
CA LYS A 150 5.08 -6.28 18.03
C LYS A 150 6.39 -6.31 18.83
N PRO A 151 7.27 -5.30 18.71
CA PRO A 151 8.47 -5.25 19.53
C PRO A 151 8.11 -5.02 21.00
N TYR A 152 8.90 -5.56 21.91
CA TYR A 152 8.76 -5.28 23.35
C TYR A 152 9.69 -4.13 23.78
N PRO A 153 9.36 -3.38 24.84
CA PRO A 153 10.23 -2.32 25.36
C PRO A 153 11.63 -2.84 25.66
N SER A 154 12.65 -2.09 25.24
CA SER A 154 14.08 -2.45 25.39
C SER A 154 14.55 -3.64 24.55
N GLN A 155 13.75 -4.12 23.59
CA GLN A 155 14.26 -5.05 22.59
C GLN A 155 15.33 -4.37 21.72
N PRO A 156 16.48 -5.00 21.44
CA PRO A 156 17.49 -4.43 20.56
C PRO A 156 16.93 -4.04 19.18
N GLY A 157 17.35 -2.89 18.63
CA GLY A 157 16.86 -2.39 17.34
C GLY A 157 15.43 -1.85 17.39
N THR A 158 14.99 -1.40 18.56
CA THR A 158 13.67 -0.78 18.74
C THR A 158 13.80 0.57 19.43
N GLU A 159 12.80 1.42 19.25
CA GLU A 159 12.67 2.69 19.97
C GLU A 159 11.30 2.78 20.66
N LEU A 160 11.28 3.35 21.87
CA LEU A 160 10.06 3.62 22.61
C LEU A 160 9.68 5.10 22.46
N THR A 161 8.50 5.39 21.91
CA THR A 161 7.90 6.73 21.94
C THR A 161 6.58 6.67 22.71
N GLY A 162 6.57 7.20 23.94
CA GLY A 162 5.45 7.02 24.86
C GLY A 162 5.28 5.53 25.23
N ASN A 163 4.08 4.99 25.05
CA ASN A 163 3.77 3.57 25.32
C ASN A 163 3.90 2.67 24.07
N ARG A 164 4.43 3.20 22.96
CA ARG A 164 4.54 2.50 21.68
C ARG A 164 5.99 2.16 21.39
N ALA A 165 6.25 0.89 21.09
CA ALA A 165 7.55 0.40 20.67
C ALA A 165 7.55 0.23 19.14
N TYR A 166 8.60 0.71 18.49
CA TYR A 166 8.78 0.68 17.05
C TYR A 166 10.02 -0.15 16.71
N TRP A 167 9.92 -0.97 15.67
CA TRP A 167 11.07 -1.51 14.98
C TRP A 167 11.82 -0.39 14.27
N LEU A 168 13.12 -0.32 14.49
CA LEU A 168 13.98 0.60 13.75
C LEU A 168 14.38 0.00 12.42
N PHE A 169 14.38 0.84 11.38
CA PHE A 169 14.93 0.50 10.07
C PHE A 169 15.97 1.53 9.63
N ASP A 170 17.07 1.03 9.09
CA ASP A 170 18.18 1.82 8.53
C ASP A 170 18.48 1.45 7.06
N GLY A 171 17.57 0.71 6.44
CA GLY A 171 17.63 0.26 5.07
C GLY A 171 16.32 -0.41 4.65
N GLU A 172 16.31 -0.94 3.43
CA GLU A 172 15.13 -1.53 2.81
C GLU A 172 14.89 -2.98 3.26
N LEU A 173 13.63 -3.33 3.46
CA LEU A 173 13.14 -4.70 3.44
C LEU A 173 12.87 -5.03 1.98
N LYS A 174 13.87 -5.66 1.34
CA LYS A 174 13.81 -6.07 -0.05
C LYS A 174 13.11 -7.41 -0.21
N PHE A 175 12.06 -7.44 -1.02
CA PHE A 175 11.38 -8.63 -1.51
C PHE A 175 11.77 -8.80 -2.97
N GLU A 176 12.69 -9.72 -3.19
CA GLU A 176 13.37 -9.99 -4.47
C GLU A 176 13.37 -11.49 -4.80
N ASP A 177 12.54 -12.27 -4.09
CA ASP A 177 12.56 -13.73 -4.25
C ASP A 177 11.72 -14.12 -5.45
N LYS A 178 12.47 -14.49 -6.49
CA LYS A 178 12.01 -14.94 -7.80
C LYS A 178 10.84 -15.89 -7.75
N HIS A 179 10.64 -16.63 -6.66
CA HIS A 179 9.73 -17.73 -6.66
C HIS A 179 8.67 -17.84 -5.55
N ASN A 180 8.49 -16.82 -4.71
CA ASN A 180 7.69 -16.97 -3.50
C ASN A 180 6.23 -16.50 -3.55
N SER A 181 5.44 -17.14 -2.69
CA SER A 181 4.22 -16.58 -2.13
C SER A 181 4.42 -16.50 -0.62
N LEU A 182 4.34 -15.28 -0.09
CA LEU A 182 4.62 -15.02 1.32
C LEU A 182 3.37 -14.40 1.95
N THR A 183 2.90 -15.03 3.03
CA THR A 183 1.94 -14.43 3.94
C THR A 183 2.70 -13.73 5.05
N ILE A 184 2.45 -12.45 5.27
CA ILE A 184 3.16 -11.62 6.23
C ILE A 184 2.15 -11.13 7.26
N TYR A 185 2.31 -11.54 8.51
CA TYR A 185 1.57 -10.97 9.64
C TYR A 185 2.40 -9.83 10.25
N VAL A 186 1.85 -8.62 10.23
CA VAL A 186 2.48 -7.42 10.79
C VAL A 186 1.73 -7.04 12.05
N ASP A 187 2.37 -7.33 13.19
CA ASP A 187 1.88 -6.94 14.51
C ASP A 187 2.66 -5.73 15.07
N GLY A 188 3.77 -5.35 14.42
CA GLY A 188 4.69 -4.29 14.84
C GLY A 188 4.58 -3.00 14.04
N GLU A 189 5.14 -1.94 14.63
CA GLU A 189 5.19 -0.59 14.04
C GLU A 189 6.65 -0.27 13.65
N PHE A 190 6.86 0.63 12.70
CA PHE A 190 8.17 0.93 12.12
C PHE A 190 8.54 2.40 12.30
N LYS A 191 9.83 2.66 12.55
CA LYS A 191 10.39 4.01 12.60
C LYS A 191 11.74 4.09 11.90
N ALA A 192 11.93 5.09 11.05
CA ALA A 192 13.20 5.31 10.37
C ALA A 192 14.26 5.76 11.38
N SER A 193 15.43 5.13 11.36
CA SER A 193 16.62 5.55 12.13
C SER A 193 17.73 6.12 11.26
N ALA A 194 17.66 5.96 9.93
CA ALA A 194 18.61 6.51 8.98
C ALA A 194 17.93 6.81 7.62
N PRO A 195 18.54 7.66 6.78
CA PRO A 195 18.08 7.84 5.40
C PRO A 195 18.13 6.53 4.62
N THR A 196 17.07 6.25 3.86
CA THR A 196 16.96 5.09 2.95
C THR A 196 16.12 5.47 1.75
N ALA A 197 16.30 4.79 0.62
CA ALA A 197 15.44 4.99 -0.54
C ALA A 197 14.02 4.53 -0.23
N ASN A 198 13.85 3.32 0.34
CA ASN A 198 12.54 2.79 0.69
C ASN A 198 12.49 2.09 2.06
N LEU A 199 11.29 1.80 2.57
CA LEU A 199 11.07 0.85 3.68
C LEU A 199 10.81 -0.56 3.13
N PHE A 200 9.69 -0.79 2.44
CA PHE A 200 9.36 -2.03 1.75
C PHE A 200 9.62 -1.84 0.25
N ASN A 201 10.50 -2.69 -0.31
CA ASN A 201 10.90 -2.59 -1.70
C ASN A 201 10.64 -3.91 -2.43
N PHE A 202 9.83 -3.88 -3.50
CA PHE A 202 9.41 -5.04 -4.27
C PHE A 202 9.95 -4.92 -5.70
N GLU A 203 11.08 -5.58 -5.98
CA GLU A 203 11.87 -5.35 -7.20
C GLU A 203 11.87 -6.52 -8.19
N ASP A 204 11.32 -7.69 -7.86
CA ASP A 204 11.51 -8.86 -8.73
C ASP A 204 10.78 -8.77 -10.08
N THR A 205 11.49 -9.20 -11.12
CA THR A 205 11.12 -9.12 -12.54
C THR A 205 10.65 -10.47 -13.11
N SER A 206 10.87 -11.56 -12.39
CA SER A 206 10.79 -12.89 -13.00
C SER A 206 9.40 -13.53 -12.97
N LYS A 207 8.51 -13.10 -12.06
CA LYS A 207 7.07 -13.45 -12.00
C LYS A 207 6.34 -12.71 -10.86
N PRO A 208 4.99 -12.72 -10.82
CA PRO A 208 4.26 -12.17 -9.69
C PRO A 208 4.50 -12.93 -8.39
N GLU A 209 5.28 -12.34 -7.48
CA GLU A 209 5.26 -12.69 -6.06
C GLU A 209 3.86 -12.41 -5.50
N ASN A 210 3.23 -13.38 -4.83
CA ASN A 210 1.95 -13.13 -4.14
C ASN A 210 2.25 -12.84 -2.67
N LEU A 211 2.15 -11.57 -2.30
CA LEU A 211 2.46 -11.05 -0.97
C LEU A 211 1.18 -10.55 -0.30
N TYR A 212 0.85 -11.17 0.83
CA TYR A 212 -0.36 -10.86 1.59
C TYR A 212 0.03 -10.35 2.96
N PHE A 213 -0.23 -9.07 3.23
CA PHE A 213 0.00 -8.44 4.52
C PHE A 213 -1.29 -8.45 5.34
N TYR A 214 -1.22 -9.08 6.51
CA TYR A 214 -2.27 -9.12 7.52
C TYR A 214 -1.85 -8.32 8.74
N GLY A 215 -2.79 -7.59 9.36
CA GLY A 215 -2.48 -6.64 10.43
C GLY A 215 -2.17 -5.23 9.89
N ASP A 216 -1.96 -4.30 10.80
CA ASP A 216 -1.76 -2.89 10.47
C ASP A 216 -0.27 -2.61 10.21
N VAL A 217 0.02 -1.96 9.09
CA VAL A 217 1.38 -1.49 8.75
C VAL A 217 1.45 -0.01 9.10
N GLN A 218 2.16 0.32 10.18
CA GLN A 218 2.38 1.71 10.58
C GLN A 218 3.85 2.07 10.51
N ALA A 219 4.20 3.10 9.74
CA ALA A 219 5.57 3.57 9.61
C ALA A 219 5.68 5.10 9.73
N ILE A 220 6.72 5.55 10.43
CA ILE A 220 7.01 6.98 10.65
C ILE A 220 8.48 7.31 10.34
N VAL A 221 8.69 8.44 9.66
CA VAL A 221 10.00 8.99 9.33
C VAL A 221 10.15 10.34 10.03
N PRO A 222 11.00 10.49 11.07
CA PRO A 222 11.23 11.79 11.70
C PRO A 222 11.56 12.89 10.70
N PRO A 223 11.16 14.16 10.91
CA PRO A 223 11.37 15.25 9.93
C PRO A 223 12.85 15.55 9.64
N SER A 224 13.76 15.08 10.50
CA SER A 224 15.21 15.20 10.31
C SER A 224 15.81 14.11 9.40
N ILE A 225 15.02 13.11 9.00
CA ILE A 225 15.46 11.97 8.19
C ILE A 225 14.72 12.03 6.84
N ASN A 226 15.47 11.84 5.76
CA ASN A 226 14.90 11.76 4.42
C ASN A 226 14.76 10.29 4.00
N VAL A 227 13.52 9.85 3.80
CA VAL A 227 13.20 8.55 3.21
C VAL A 227 12.36 8.77 1.96
N GLY A 228 12.72 8.08 0.87
CA GLY A 228 12.00 8.16 -0.40
C GLY A 228 10.57 7.66 -0.28
N SER A 229 10.36 6.35 -0.29
CA SER A 229 9.02 5.76 -0.20
C SER A 229 8.88 4.79 0.98
N ALA A 230 7.68 4.65 1.54
CA ALA A 230 7.46 3.56 2.49
C ALA A 230 7.26 2.25 1.75
N ILE A 231 6.43 2.26 0.70
CA ILE A 231 6.12 1.10 -0.12
C ILE A 231 6.49 1.45 -1.55
N ASN A 232 7.43 0.70 -2.13
CA ASN A 232 7.87 0.90 -3.49
C ASN A 232 7.80 -0.42 -4.28
N ILE A 233 6.92 -0.48 -5.28
CA ILE A 233 6.66 -1.66 -6.09
C ILE A 233 7.15 -1.40 -7.52
N LYS A 234 8.20 -2.08 -7.97
CA LYS A 234 8.82 -1.88 -9.31
C LYS A 234 8.75 -3.10 -10.23
N GLY A 235 8.36 -4.24 -9.68
CA GLY A 235 8.39 -5.55 -10.33
C GLY A 235 7.02 -6.17 -10.55
N THR A 236 6.98 -7.44 -10.94
CA THR A 236 5.74 -8.18 -11.26
C THR A 236 4.80 -8.46 -10.10
N ALA A 237 5.06 -7.91 -8.91
CA ALA A 237 4.41 -8.29 -7.66
C ALA A 237 2.87 -8.18 -7.68
N ARG A 238 2.23 -9.10 -6.96
CA ARG A 238 0.84 -9.02 -6.50
C ARG A 238 0.86 -8.79 -5.01
N VAL A 239 0.49 -7.59 -4.58
CA VAL A 239 0.62 -7.16 -3.19
C VAL A 239 -0.75 -6.80 -2.66
N THR A 240 -1.17 -7.39 -1.55
CA THR A 240 -2.43 -7.05 -0.88
C THR A 240 -2.18 -6.73 0.58
N PHE A 241 -2.63 -5.54 1.00
CA PHE A 241 -2.67 -5.11 2.39
C PHE A 241 -4.11 -5.19 2.90
N TRP A 242 -4.37 -6.18 3.77
CA TRP A 242 -5.70 -6.41 4.35
C TRP A 242 -6.01 -5.55 5.57
N GLY A 243 -4.98 -5.07 6.28
CA GLY A 243 -5.13 -4.13 7.39
C GLY A 243 -4.95 -2.67 6.98
N ASN A 244 -4.87 -1.79 7.98
CA ASN A 244 -4.63 -0.38 7.76
C ASN A 244 -3.15 -0.14 7.45
N VAL A 245 -2.88 0.68 6.44
CA VAL A 245 -1.52 1.15 6.12
C VAL A 245 -1.43 2.63 6.49
N ILE A 246 -0.63 2.99 7.50
CA ILE A 246 -0.51 4.34 8.04
C ILE A 246 0.94 4.81 7.91
N LEU A 247 1.18 5.80 7.05
CA LEU A 247 2.52 6.23 6.64
C LEU A 247 2.70 7.73 6.89
N ASN A 248 3.78 8.09 7.60
CA ASN A 248 4.05 9.46 8.00
C ASN A 248 5.49 9.90 7.66
N GLY A 249 5.65 11.01 6.94
CA GLY A 249 6.94 11.69 6.80
C GLY A 249 7.80 11.23 5.62
N PHE A 250 7.24 10.46 4.68
CA PHE A 250 7.96 9.98 3.49
C PHE A 250 7.90 11.00 2.36
N ARG A 251 8.86 11.00 1.42
CA ARG A 251 8.74 11.82 0.21
C ARG A 251 7.50 11.43 -0.60
N THR A 252 7.45 10.15 -0.96
CA THR A 252 6.32 9.51 -1.65
C THR A 252 5.92 8.24 -0.89
N PRO A 253 5.03 8.32 0.12
CA PRO A 253 4.66 7.18 0.97
C PRO A 253 4.40 5.87 0.22
N VAL A 254 3.64 5.92 -0.89
CA VAL A 254 3.43 4.75 -1.76
C VAL A 254 3.81 5.09 -3.20
N LYS A 255 4.73 4.32 -3.78
CA LYS A 255 5.14 4.38 -5.18
C LYS A 255 4.88 3.02 -5.86
N ILE A 256 4.02 3.01 -6.88
CA ILE A 256 3.69 1.83 -7.67
C ILE A 256 4.16 2.08 -9.10
N GLY A 257 5.23 1.41 -9.50
CA GLY A 257 5.92 1.59 -10.77
C GLY A 257 6.86 2.78 -10.76
N GLY A 258 7.04 3.40 -11.92
CA GLY A 258 7.95 4.54 -12.10
C GLY A 258 8.85 4.41 -13.33
N PRO A 259 9.67 5.42 -13.63
CA PRO A 259 10.64 5.36 -14.73
C PRO A 259 11.64 4.20 -14.60
N ASP A 260 11.89 3.79 -13.37
CA ASP A 260 12.74 2.66 -12.98
C ASP A 260 11.98 1.34 -12.84
N GLN A 261 10.73 1.27 -13.30
CA GLN A 261 10.00 0.01 -13.44
C GLN A 261 10.74 -0.92 -14.42
N VAL A 262 10.84 -2.18 -14.00
CA VAL A 262 11.62 -3.22 -14.69
C VAL A 262 10.76 -4.36 -15.22
N ALA A 263 9.51 -4.46 -14.79
CA ALA A 263 8.54 -5.44 -15.28
C ALA A 263 7.09 -4.97 -15.07
N PRO A 264 6.07 -5.54 -15.75
CA PRO A 264 4.68 -5.13 -15.58
C PRO A 264 4.17 -5.44 -14.16
N ILE A 265 3.52 -4.48 -13.50
CA ILE A 265 2.94 -4.69 -12.17
C ILE A 265 1.56 -5.33 -12.33
N SER A 266 1.28 -6.43 -11.62
CA SER A 266 0.01 -7.16 -11.72
C SER A 266 -1.08 -6.48 -10.88
N ASP A 267 -1.29 -6.96 -9.65
CA ASP A 267 -2.43 -6.56 -8.82
C ASP A 267 -1.94 -6.00 -7.48
N VAL A 268 -2.20 -4.72 -7.23
CA VAL A 268 -1.88 -4.08 -5.95
C VAL A 268 -3.18 -3.66 -5.26
N ARG A 269 -3.36 -4.05 -4.01
CA ARG A 269 -4.56 -3.73 -3.25
C ARG A 269 -4.26 -3.17 -1.86
N PHE A 270 -4.96 -2.10 -1.52
CA PHE A 270 -5.01 -1.51 -0.18
C PHE A 270 -6.45 -1.44 0.31
N PHE A 271 -6.74 -2.01 1.48
CA PHE A 271 -8.06 -1.83 2.10
C PHE A 271 -8.21 -0.41 2.69
N GLN A 272 -7.23 0.04 3.46
CA GLN A 272 -7.21 1.41 3.96
C GLN A 272 -5.79 1.94 3.95
N LEU A 273 -5.59 3.08 3.29
CA LEU A 273 -4.31 3.74 3.16
C LEU A 273 -4.40 5.17 3.70
N GLN A 274 -3.59 5.47 4.70
CA GLN A 274 -3.42 6.80 5.26
C GLN A 274 -1.99 7.28 5.04
N CYS A 275 -1.86 8.43 4.39
CA CYS A 275 -0.58 9.08 4.10
C CYS A 275 -0.58 10.49 4.70
N SER A 276 0.38 10.79 5.57
CA SER A 276 0.48 12.11 6.20
C SER A 276 1.88 12.69 6.04
N PHE A 277 1.97 14.02 5.96
CA PHE A 277 3.24 14.76 5.97
C PHE A 277 4.20 14.34 4.84
N PHE A 278 3.72 14.32 3.60
CA PHE A 278 4.48 13.90 2.42
C PHE A 278 5.15 15.08 1.69
N TYR A 279 6.31 14.85 1.06
CA TYR A 279 7.13 15.90 0.43
C TYR A 279 7.02 15.97 -1.10
N GLU A 280 6.46 14.95 -1.75
CA GLU A 280 6.28 14.92 -3.22
C GLU A 280 4.84 14.54 -3.59
N THR A 281 4.39 13.33 -3.29
CA THR A 281 3.01 12.88 -3.55
C THR A 281 2.64 11.79 -2.58
N ALA A 282 1.42 11.77 -2.03
CA ALA A 282 1.05 10.73 -1.06
C ALA A 282 1.04 9.31 -1.67
N VAL A 283 0.46 9.17 -2.87
CA VAL A 283 0.43 7.93 -3.65
C VAL A 283 0.73 8.23 -5.12
N SER A 284 1.81 7.68 -5.66
CA SER A 284 2.15 7.78 -7.09
C SER A 284 2.04 6.41 -7.76
N ILE A 285 1.21 6.33 -8.80
CA ILE A 285 1.01 5.15 -9.64
C ILE A 285 1.49 5.51 -11.03
N TYR A 286 2.51 4.81 -11.51
CA TYR A 286 3.17 5.13 -12.76
C TYR A 286 3.40 3.85 -13.57
N GLY A 287 2.74 3.74 -14.71
CA GLY A 287 3.00 2.66 -15.66
C GLY A 287 4.02 3.09 -16.71
N LYS A 288 5.16 2.40 -16.78
CA LYS A 288 6.18 2.68 -17.81
C LYS A 288 5.81 2.08 -19.16
N ASN A 289 6.23 2.72 -20.26
CA ASN A 289 6.05 2.17 -21.60
C ASN A 289 6.66 0.75 -21.71
N GLY A 290 5.90 -0.20 -22.25
CA GLY A 290 6.26 -1.62 -22.31
C GLY A 290 6.04 -2.40 -21.01
N PHE A 291 5.81 -1.72 -19.88
CA PHE A 291 5.56 -2.33 -18.56
C PHE A 291 4.31 -1.72 -17.92
N SER A 292 3.14 -2.09 -18.43
CA SER A 292 1.89 -1.53 -17.91
C SER A 292 1.59 -2.02 -16.49
N THR A 293 1.07 -1.13 -15.65
CA THR A 293 0.43 -1.49 -14.37
C THR A 293 -0.98 -2.01 -14.65
N GLN A 294 -1.26 -3.28 -14.32
CA GLN A 294 -2.50 -3.95 -14.70
C GLN A 294 -3.68 -3.50 -13.83
N SER A 295 -3.59 -3.67 -12.51
CA SER A 295 -4.68 -3.38 -11.59
C SER A 295 -4.17 -2.79 -10.27
N VAL A 296 -4.70 -1.63 -9.89
CA VAL A 296 -4.55 -1.10 -8.53
C VAL A 296 -5.92 -0.82 -7.94
N GLU A 297 -6.18 -1.37 -6.75
CA GLU A 297 -7.39 -1.12 -5.98
C GLU A 297 -7.03 -0.48 -4.63
N ILE A 298 -7.61 0.68 -4.33
CA ILE A 298 -7.49 1.33 -3.03
C ILE A 298 -8.89 1.59 -2.50
N ASP A 299 -9.37 0.80 -1.55
CA ASP A 299 -10.77 0.93 -1.08
C ASP A 299 -10.98 2.27 -0.36
N ARG A 300 -9.98 2.74 0.41
CA ARG A 300 -9.97 4.09 0.99
C ARG A 300 -8.57 4.69 1.06
N LEU A 301 -8.41 5.89 0.52
CA LEU A 301 -7.24 6.74 0.63
C LEU A 301 -7.55 7.98 1.47
N THR A 302 -6.80 8.19 2.55
CA THR A 302 -6.78 9.44 3.32
C THR A 302 -5.40 10.06 3.25
N ALA A 303 -5.28 11.22 2.64
CA ALA A 303 -4.04 11.97 2.55
C ALA A 303 -4.13 13.27 3.35
N THR A 304 -3.10 13.60 4.14
CA THR A 304 -3.08 14.83 4.93
C THR A 304 -1.73 15.55 4.91
N ALA A 305 -1.80 16.89 5.02
CA ALA A 305 -0.66 17.80 5.23
C ALA A 305 0.51 17.63 4.24
N ALA A 306 0.41 18.24 3.06
CA ALA A 306 1.55 18.34 2.15
C ALA A 306 2.68 19.19 2.77
N GLN A 307 3.94 18.77 2.66
CA GLN A 307 5.06 19.51 3.27
C GLN A 307 5.46 20.76 2.48
N THR A 308 5.10 20.81 1.19
CA THR A 308 5.26 21.98 0.32
C THR A 308 3.97 22.19 -0.50
N GLY A 309 3.82 23.36 -1.12
CA GLY A 309 2.76 23.58 -2.11
C GLY A 309 3.04 22.83 -3.42
N GLY A 310 2.03 22.71 -4.29
CA GLY A 310 2.18 22.07 -5.62
C GLY A 310 2.11 20.55 -5.62
N LEU A 311 1.83 19.92 -4.48
CA LEU A 311 1.87 18.45 -4.35
C LEU A 311 0.51 17.81 -4.61
N ASN A 312 0.51 16.51 -4.91
CA ASN A 312 -0.69 15.72 -5.18
C ASN A 312 -0.97 14.70 -4.08
N ALA A 313 -2.24 14.43 -3.77
CA ALA A 313 -2.57 13.34 -2.86
C ALA A 313 -2.50 11.97 -3.58
N LEU A 314 -3.14 11.86 -4.75
CA LEU A 314 -3.06 10.71 -5.63
C LEU A 314 -2.61 11.16 -7.02
N GLU A 315 -1.59 10.52 -7.54
CA GLU A 315 -1.06 10.76 -8.89
C GLU A 315 -1.05 9.46 -9.69
N ILE A 316 -1.61 9.50 -10.90
CA ILE A 316 -1.73 8.34 -11.81
C ILE A 316 -1.18 8.74 -13.18
N LYS A 317 -0.13 8.07 -13.65
CA LYS A 317 0.59 8.41 -14.90
C LYS A 317 0.96 7.21 -15.77
N GLY A 318 1.09 7.47 -17.07
CA GLY A 318 1.67 6.52 -18.04
C GLY A 318 0.74 5.35 -18.41
N SER A 319 1.34 4.20 -18.73
CA SER A 319 0.64 3.01 -19.24
C SER A 319 -0.05 2.20 -18.15
N ILE A 320 -1.35 2.45 -17.95
CA ILE A 320 -2.14 1.85 -16.87
C ILE A 320 -3.42 1.23 -17.42
N ARG A 321 -3.74 0.00 -17.02
CA ARG A 321 -4.97 -0.66 -17.50
C ARG A 321 -6.19 -0.38 -16.64
N ASN A 322 -6.11 -0.61 -15.34
CA ASN A 322 -7.27 -0.51 -14.47
C ASN A 322 -6.88 0.04 -13.10
N ILE A 323 -7.53 1.14 -12.71
CA ILE A 323 -7.43 1.72 -11.37
C ILE A 323 -8.84 1.84 -10.81
N LYS A 324 -9.00 1.36 -9.59
CA LYS A 324 -10.21 1.57 -8.80
C LYS A 324 -9.83 2.16 -7.46
N VAL A 325 -10.40 3.31 -7.12
CA VAL A 325 -10.26 3.92 -5.81
C VAL A 325 -11.65 4.12 -5.25
N GLY A 326 -11.90 3.69 -4.02
CA GLY A 326 -13.16 3.98 -3.35
C GLY A 326 -13.20 5.46 -2.97
N ASP A 327 -12.96 5.75 -1.70
CA ASP A 327 -12.93 7.13 -1.21
C ASP A 327 -11.51 7.71 -1.25
N VAL A 328 -11.35 8.90 -1.83
CA VAL A 328 -10.15 9.73 -1.70
C VAL A 328 -10.48 10.96 -0.87
N THR A 329 -9.90 11.05 0.31
CA THR A 329 -10.06 12.20 1.20
C THR A 329 -8.74 12.94 1.33
N TYR A 330 -8.78 14.25 1.09
CA TYR A 330 -7.68 15.15 1.43
C TYR A 330 -8.10 16.21 2.44
N ALA A 331 -7.27 16.41 3.46
CA ALA A 331 -7.39 17.51 4.40
C ALA A 331 -6.03 18.08 4.79
N THR A 332 -5.95 19.40 4.90
CA THR A 332 -4.80 20.03 5.57
C THR A 332 -4.91 19.72 7.06
N ASP A 333 -3.92 19.03 7.59
CA ASP A 333 -3.81 18.79 9.02
C ASP A 333 -3.17 20.00 9.71
N ILE A 334 -3.01 19.93 11.02
CA ILE A 334 -2.25 20.90 11.80
C ILE A 334 -0.77 20.51 11.75
N ALA A 335 0.10 21.50 11.54
CA ALA A 335 1.55 21.33 11.69
C ALA A 335 1.86 20.67 13.05
N LYS A 336 2.65 19.59 13.05
CA LYS A 336 2.86 18.76 14.24
C LYS A 336 4.25 18.13 14.21
N ASN A 337 4.87 17.96 15.38
CA ASN A 337 6.13 17.21 15.55
C ASN A 337 7.27 17.62 14.59
N GLY A 338 7.35 18.91 14.24
CA GLY A 338 8.36 19.43 13.30
C GLY A 338 7.99 19.33 11.82
N TYR A 339 6.83 18.79 11.47
CA TYR A 339 6.27 18.86 10.12
C TYR A 339 5.51 20.17 9.90
N THR A 340 5.56 20.68 8.66
CA THR A 340 4.66 21.73 8.18
C THR A 340 3.34 21.10 7.72
N ALA A 341 2.34 21.93 7.39
CA ALA A 341 1.12 21.46 6.75
C ALA A 341 0.65 22.51 5.74
N ASN A 342 0.65 22.13 4.47
CA ASN A 342 0.17 22.93 3.35
C ASN A 342 -0.95 22.17 2.64
N ASP A 343 -1.69 22.91 1.83
CA ASP A 343 -2.72 22.39 0.93
C ASP A 343 -2.07 21.64 -0.25
N ALA A 344 -2.74 20.60 -0.74
CA ALA A 344 -2.36 19.95 -1.98
C ALA A 344 -2.78 20.82 -3.19
N GLU A 345 -2.05 20.74 -4.30
CA GLU A 345 -2.53 21.28 -5.56
C GLU A 345 -3.72 20.47 -6.07
N ASN A 346 -3.59 19.14 -6.08
CA ASN A 346 -4.65 18.25 -6.58
C ASN A 346 -4.92 17.11 -5.59
N VAL A 347 -6.19 16.81 -5.34
CA VAL A 347 -6.55 15.58 -4.63
C VAL A 347 -6.26 14.37 -5.53
N VAL A 348 -6.64 14.45 -6.80
CA VAL A 348 -6.31 13.44 -7.81
C VAL A 348 -5.74 14.12 -9.05
N LEU A 349 -4.55 13.70 -9.49
CA LEU A 349 -3.95 14.05 -10.76
C LEU A 349 -3.88 12.81 -11.65
N LEU A 350 -4.47 12.89 -12.84
CA LEU A 350 -4.33 11.88 -13.90
C LEU A 350 -3.52 12.50 -15.04
N GLU A 351 -2.39 11.90 -15.40
CA GLU A 351 -1.54 12.43 -16.46
C GLU A 351 -1.27 11.35 -17.52
N SER A 352 -1.81 11.55 -18.74
CA SER A 352 -1.32 10.78 -19.87
C SER A 352 -0.03 11.41 -20.39
N ASN A 353 0.93 10.57 -20.76
CA ASN A 353 2.21 11.00 -21.29
C ASN A 353 2.60 10.12 -22.48
N ALA A 354 3.71 10.44 -23.13
CA ALA A 354 4.23 9.67 -24.26
C ALA A 354 4.59 8.21 -23.91
N GLU A 355 4.54 7.82 -22.63
CA GLU A 355 4.81 6.45 -22.20
C GLU A 355 3.60 5.53 -22.24
N GLY A 356 2.39 6.06 -22.47
CA GLY A 356 1.22 5.24 -22.78
C GLY A 356 -0.11 5.81 -22.32
N SER A 357 -1.17 5.02 -22.50
CA SER A 357 -2.53 5.35 -22.09
C SER A 357 -2.90 4.86 -20.71
N ILE A 358 -3.75 5.65 -20.06
CA ILE A 358 -4.53 5.21 -18.91
C ILE A 358 -5.88 4.70 -19.46
N ILE A 359 -6.13 3.39 -19.39
CA ILE A 359 -7.34 2.79 -19.98
C ILE A 359 -8.56 3.06 -19.09
N LYS A 360 -8.49 2.77 -17.79
CA LYS A 360 -9.67 2.87 -16.92
C LYS A 360 -9.32 3.37 -15.53
N VAL A 361 -10.00 4.42 -15.09
CA VAL A 361 -9.98 4.94 -13.72
C VAL A 361 -11.40 5.08 -13.19
N GLU A 362 -11.70 4.42 -12.08
CA GLU A 362 -12.95 4.55 -11.33
C GLU A 362 -12.65 5.09 -9.93
N ILE A 363 -13.35 6.15 -9.54
CA ILE A 363 -13.26 6.76 -8.22
C ILE A 363 -14.67 6.84 -7.62
N ASP A 364 -14.90 6.23 -6.46
CA ASP A 364 -16.22 6.28 -5.83
C ASP A 364 -16.52 7.68 -5.28
N SER A 365 -15.63 8.23 -4.45
CA SER A 365 -15.83 9.57 -3.88
C SER A 365 -14.52 10.35 -3.78
N VAL A 366 -14.59 11.65 -4.08
CA VAL A 366 -13.49 12.60 -3.83
C VAL A 366 -13.97 13.63 -2.82
N TYR A 367 -13.32 13.68 -1.66
CA TYR A 367 -13.55 14.65 -0.60
C TYR A 367 -12.38 15.64 -0.54
N GLN A 368 -12.66 16.88 -0.95
CA GLN A 368 -11.68 17.96 -0.99
C GLN A 368 -12.01 18.98 0.10
N ALA A 369 -11.24 18.96 1.20
CA ALA A 369 -11.32 20.02 2.19
C ALA A 369 -10.52 21.27 1.74
N ASN A 370 -9.25 21.08 1.38
CA ASN A 370 -8.27 22.15 1.15
C ASN A 370 -7.26 21.76 0.04
N ALA A 371 -7.70 21.79 -1.21
CA ALA A 371 -6.79 21.65 -2.36
C ALA A 371 -7.21 22.62 -3.46
N ASN A 372 -6.35 22.91 -4.44
CA ASN A 372 -6.75 23.77 -5.56
C ASN A 372 -7.76 23.06 -6.48
N ASN A 373 -7.52 21.78 -6.76
CA ASN A 373 -8.38 20.95 -7.59
C ASN A 373 -8.75 19.63 -6.90
N GLY A 374 -10.00 19.19 -7.08
CA GLY A 374 -10.43 17.86 -6.67
C GLY A 374 -9.88 16.81 -7.61
N VAL A 375 -10.22 16.91 -8.90
CA VAL A 375 -9.66 16.05 -9.95
C VAL A 375 -9.11 16.91 -11.08
N LYS A 376 -7.84 16.71 -11.42
CA LYS A 376 -7.18 17.32 -12.56
C LYS A 376 -6.71 16.23 -13.51
N THR A 377 -6.95 16.41 -14.79
CA THR A 377 -6.27 15.64 -15.82
C THR A 377 -5.33 16.54 -16.61
N ALA A 378 -4.20 15.99 -17.05
CA ALA A 378 -3.20 16.71 -17.80
C ALA A 378 -2.59 15.82 -18.88
N THR A 379 -2.10 16.46 -19.94
CA THR A 379 -1.33 15.81 -20.99
C THR A 379 0.00 16.53 -21.10
N ASN A 380 1.10 15.82 -20.88
CA ASN A 380 2.45 16.38 -21.02
C ASN A 380 3.04 16.17 -22.43
N ALA A 381 2.27 15.61 -23.37
CA ALA A 381 2.69 15.46 -24.76
C ALA A 381 2.58 16.81 -25.51
N THR A 382 3.70 17.30 -26.05
CA THR A 382 3.75 18.46 -26.96
C THR A 382 2.95 18.23 -28.25
N THR A 383 2.64 16.97 -28.58
CA THR A 383 1.72 16.58 -29.65
C THR A 383 1.00 15.31 -29.21
N PRO A 384 -0.24 15.39 -28.67
CA PRO A 384 -0.95 14.20 -28.19
C PRO A 384 -1.14 13.20 -29.34
N GLN A 385 -0.52 12.03 -29.27
CA GLN A 385 -0.91 10.96 -30.19
C GLN A 385 -2.31 10.49 -29.82
N THR A 386 -3.07 9.96 -30.78
CA THR A 386 -4.42 9.43 -30.54
C THR A 386 -4.46 8.33 -29.49
N GLY A 387 -3.31 7.69 -29.19
CA GLY A 387 -3.13 6.73 -28.12
C GLY A 387 -2.84 7.32 -26.73
N ASP A 388 -2.42 8.58 -26.60
CA ASP A 388 -1.88 9.14 -25.34
C ASP A 388 -2.98 9.82 -24.52
N ARG A 389 -4.10 9.12 -24.31
CA ARG A 389 -5.29 9.66 -23.65
C ARG A 389 -5.80 8.75 -22.54
N ILE A 390 -6.49 9.36 -21.59
CA ILE A 390 -7.28 8.64 -20.59
C ILE A 390 -8.53 8.10 -21.31
N GLN A 391 -8.69 6.78 -21.43
CA GLN A 391 -9.78 6.21 -22.22
C GLN A 391 -11.13 6.30 -21.48
N TYR A 392 -11.11 6.03 -20.17
CA TYR A 392 -12.29 6.05 -19.32
C TYR A 392 -11.98 6.60 -17.93
N LEU A 393 -12.71 7.64 -17.54
CA LEU A 393 -12.71 8.21 -16.20
C LEU A 393 -14.14 8.20 -15.64
N LYS A 394 -14.33 7.57 -14.49
CA LYS A 394 -15.57 7.64 -13.72
C LYS A 394 -15.33 8.19 -12.32
N VAL A 395 -16.13 9.17 -11.92
CA VAL A 395 -16.17 9.72 -10.56
C VAL A 395 -17.61 9.70 -10.05
N ARG A 396 -17.94 8.84 -9.07
CA ARG A 396 -19.33 8.74 -8.59
C ARG A 396 -19.75 9.95 -7.77
N ASN A 397 -18.94 10.39 -6.81
CA ASN A 397 -19.24 11.56 -5.99
C ASN A 397 -18.06 12.53 -5.94
N LEU A 398 -18.33 13.80 -6.18
CA LEU A 398 -17.37 14.88 -5.93
C LEU A 398 -17.93 15.82 -4.87
N PHE A 399 -17.21 15.96 -3.76
CA PHE A 399 -17.49 16.91 -2.68
C PHE A 399 -16.32 17.89 -2.59
N ALA A 400 -16.53 19.17 -2.93
CA ALA A 400 -15.56 20.21 -2.58
C ALA A 400 -16.16 21.20 -1.59
N LYS A 401 -15.29 21.69 -0.70
CA LYS A 401 -15.64 22.60 0.38
C LYS A 401 -15.24 24.06 0.09
N TYR A 402 -14.36 24.32 -0.90
CA TYR A 402 -13.66 25.60 -1.05
C TYR A 402 -13.82 26.23 -2.45
N ASN A 403 -13.63 27.57 -2.54
CA ASN A 403 -13.68 28.42 -3.74
C ASN A 403 -12.55 28.16 -4.78
N GLY A 404 -12.13 26.90 -4.94
CA GLY A 404 -11.15 26.48 -5.94
C GLY A 404 -11.82 25.93 -7.21
N SER A 405 -11.02 25.72 -8.27
CA SER A 405 -11.49 25.01 -9.47
C SER A 405 -11.67 23.55 -9.10
N ALA A 406 -12.90 23.14 -8.80
CA ALA A 406 -13.14 21.82 -8.22
C ALA A 406 -12.72 20.65 -9.13
N MET A 407 -12.70 20.88 -10.44
CA MET A 407 -12.34 19.87 -11.42
C MET A 407 -11.83 20.55 -12.68
N VAL A 408 -10.78 19.99 -13.27
CA VAL A 408 -10.24 20.38 -14.58
C VAL A 408 -9.96 19.07 -15.33
N ILE A 409 -10.93 18.58 -16.08
CA ILE A 409 -10.76 17.37 -16.89
C ILE A 409 -10.61 17.75 -18.36
N GLY A 410 -9.43 17.50 -18.93
CA GLY A 410 -9.17 17.42 -20.37
C GLY A 410 -8.63 16.06 -20.81
N ASP A 411 -8.51 15.86 -22.13
CA ASP A 411 -7.83 14.72 -22.77
C ASP A 411 -8.26 13.31 -22.29
N CYS A 412 -9.54 13.20 -21.94
CA CYS A 412 -10.20 11.94 -21.66
C CYS A 412 -11.14 11.59 -22.81
N ASN A 413 -11.22 10.33 -23.24
CA ASN A 413 -12.17 9.91 -24.28
C ASN A 413 -13.59 9.72 -23.74
N THR A 414 -13.72 9.18 -22.53
CA THR A 414 -15.01 8.94 -21.86
C THR A 414 -14.94 9.47 -20.44
N ILE A 415 -15.90 10.30 -20.05
CA ILE A 415 -16.04 10.83 -18.69
C ILE A 415 -17.44 10.53 -18.17
N GLU A 416 -17.53 9.95 -16.97
CA GLU A 416 -18.77 9.77 -16.23
C GLU A 416 -18.67 10.39 -14.83
N ILE A 417 -19.53 11.36 -14.52
CA ILE A 417 -19.64 11.95 -13.19
C ILE A 417 -21.07 11.75 -12.69
N GLU A 418 -21.27 10.95 -11.64
CA GLU A 418 -22.63 10.59 -11.17
C GLU A 418 -23.24 11.63 -10.23
N SER A 419 -22.43 12.35 -9.44
CA SER A 419 -22.93 13.44 -8.60
C SER A 419 -21.85 14.43 -8.23
N ILE A 420 -22.28 15.70 -8.12
CA ILE A 420 -21.46 16.84 -7.75
C ILE A 420 -22.17 17.59 -6.62
N HIS A 421 -21.47 17.83 -5.52
CA HIS A 421 -22.02 18.48 -4.32
C HIS A 421 -21.21 19.72 -3.93
N ASN A 422 -21.92 20.80 -3.56
CA ASN A 422 -21.37 22.03 -2.97
C ASN A 422 -20.34 22.80 -3.81
N LEU A 423 -20.42 22.74 -5.15
CA LEU A 423 -19.46 23.43 -6.03
C LEU A 423 -20.01 24.76 -6.53
N SER A 424 -19.23 25.83 -6.40
CA SER A 424 -19.57 27.12 -7.02
C SER A 424 -19.29 27.11 -8.52
N ASP A 425 -18.24 26.43 -8.99
CA ASP A 425 -17.82 26.38 -10.40
C ASP A 425 -17.11 25.05 -10.75
N VAL A 426 -17.51 24.42 -11.86
CA VAL A 426 -16.88 23.19 -12.39
C VAL A 426 -16.53 23.40 -13.86
N THR A 427 -15.26 23.27 -14.20
CA THR A 427 -14.80 23.42 -15.59
C THR A 427 -14.43 22.05 -16.15
N ILE A 428 -15.18 21.59 -17.15
CA ILE A 428 -14.93 20.29 -17.80
C ILE A 428 -14.49 20.58 -19.23
N ASN A 429 -13.18 20.73 -19.42
CA ASN A 429 -12.57 20.95 -20.73
C ASN A 429 -12.40 19.61 -21.48
N ALA A 430 -13.50 18.89 -21.68
CA ALA A 430 -13.42 17.56 -22.27
C ALA A 430 -13.19 17.62 -23.78
N SER A 431 -12.05 17.11 -24.25
CA SER A 431 -11.85 16.69 -25.65
C SER A 431 -12.38 15.25 -25.88
N ALA A 432 -13.43 14.89 -25.15
CA ALA A 432 -13.98 13.54 -25.06
C ALA A 432 -14.95 13.23 -26.19
N SER A 433 -15.04 11.94 -26.55
CA SER A 433 -16.11 11.42 -27.42
C SER A 433 -17.41 11.21 -26.64
N TYR A 434 -17.35 11.10 -25.32
CA TYR A 434 -18.51 10.94 -24.46
C TYR A 434 -18.32 11.59 -23.09
N VAL A 435 -19.24 12.46 -22.70
CA VAL A 435 -19.31 13.06 -21.36
C VAL A 435 -20.71 12.88 -20.81
N LYS A 436 -20.80 12.25 -19.64
CA LYS A 436 -22.03 12.11 -18.85
C LYS A 436 -21.81 12.78 -17.50
N ILE A 437 -22.58 13.82 -17.21
CA ILE A 437 -22.56 14.50 -15.91
C ILE A 437 -23.98 14.51 -15.37
N GLN A 438 -24.16 13.97 -14.17
CA GLN A 438 -25.38 14.11 -13.41
C GLN A 438 -25.15 15.20 -12.34
N ALA A 439 -25.72 16.37 -12.61
CA ALA A 439 -25.60 17.53 -11.74
C ALA A 439 -26.45 17.35 -10.48
N GLY A 440 -25.83 17.54 -9.30
CA GLY A 440 -26.57 17.78 -8.06
C GLY A 440 -27.17 19.19 -8.04
N ALA A 441 -28.12 19.44 -7.14
CA ALA A 441 -28.66 20.77 -6.91
C ALA A 441 -27.52 21.73 -6.49
N GLY A 442 -27.16 22.68 -7.35
CA GLY A 442 -26.12 23.69 -7.04
C GLY A 442 -25.02 23.86 -8.09
N LEU A 443 -24.94 23.01 -9.11
CA LEU A 443 -24.00 23.18 -10.22
C LEU A 443 -24.32 24.47 -10.99
N ARG A 444 -23.47 25.50 -10.90
CA ARG A 444 -23.75 26.82 -11.50
C ARG A 444 -23.26 26.93 -12.94
N ASN A 445 -22.10 26.37 -13.25
CA ASN A 445 -21.45 26.48 -14.56
C ASN A 445 -20.83 25.13 -14.95
N VAL A 446 -21.10 24.68 -16.18
CA VAL A 446 -20.34 23.63 -16.88
C VAL A 446 -19.94 24.24 -18.21
N THR A 447 -18.65 24.49 -18.38
CA THR A 447 -18.08 24.92 -19.67
C THR A 447 -17.53 23.68 -20.35
N ASP A 448 -18.13 23.27 -21.46
CA ASP A 448 -17.67 22.20 -22.34
C ASP A 448 -17.17 22.79 -23.66
N ASN A 449 -16.00 22.35 -24.10
CA ASN A 449 -15.37 22.79 -25.35
C ASN A 449 -15.31 21.66 -26.41
N GLY A 450 -15.96 20.51 -26.16
CA GLY A 450 -15.97 19.31 -27.00
C GLY A 450 -17.23 19.10 -27.86
N LEU A 451 -17.27 17.96 -28.58
CA LEU A 451 -18.39 17.54 -29.45
C LEU A 451 -19.36 16.62 -28.67
N TYR A 452 -20.57 17.13 -28.45
CA TYR A 452 -21.76 16.46 -27.89
C TYR A 452 -21.67 16.00 -26.43
N THR A 453 -22.16 16.87 -25.55
CA THR A 453 -22.45 16.54 -24.15
C THR A 453 -23.95 16.34 -23.95
N ILE A 454 -24.36 15.16 -23.46
CA ILE A 454 -25.68 14.99 -22.84
C ILE A 454 -25.51 15.33 -21.36
N ILE A 455 -25.61 16.61 -21.04
CA ILE A 455 -25.78 17.04 -19.65
C ILE A 455 -27.19 16.63 -19.28
N ASN A 456 -27.35 15.76 -18.28
CA ASN A 456 -28.66 15.38 -17.77
C ASN A 456 -29.26 16.51 -16.91
N ASN A 457 -29.21 17.75 -17.41
CA ASN A 457 -29.99 18.89 -16.95
C ASN A 457 -31.41 18.74 -17.50
N VAL A 458 -32.11 17.69 -17.07
CA VAL A 458 -33.54 17.54 -17.37
C VAL A 458 -34.29 18.52 -16.46
N GLY A 459 -34.35 19.77 -16.91
CA GLY A 459 -35.30 20.74 -16.37
C GLY A 459 -36.71 20.26 -16.69
N LYS A 460 -37.55 20.12 -15.67
CA LYS A 460 -39.00 20.03 -15.87
C LYS A 460 -39.53 21.46 -15.89
N GLN A 461 -40.15 21.87 -16.99
CA GLN A 461 -40.93 23.10 -17.04
C GLN A 461 -42.41 22.75 -17.06
N THR A 462 -43.18 23.34 -16.13
CA THR A 462 -44.64 23.24 -16.12
C THR A 462 -45.25 24.45 -16.82
N ARG A 463 -45.83 24.25 -18.00
CA ARG A 463 -46.60 25.28 -18.72
C ARG A 463 -47.95 24.74 -19.16
N GLY A 464 -48.89 25.65 -19.34
CA GLY A 464 -50.15 25.38 -20.03
C GLY A 464 -50.04 25.80 -21.48
N GLY A 465 -50.22 24.84 -22.39
CA GLY A 465 -50.52 25.10 -23.81
C GLY A 465 -49.33 25.08 -24.76
N GLY A 466 -49.01 23.90 -25.31
CA GLY A 466 -48.63 23.63 -26.71
C GLY A 466 -47.59 24.50 -27.44
N VAL A 467 -46.84 25.36 -26.75
CA VAL A 467 -45.85 26.29 -27.33
C VAL A 467 -44.45 25.87 -26.86
N PRO A 468 -43.41 25.93 -27.71
CA PRO A 468 -42.03 25.62 -27.35
C PRO A 468 -41.55 26.32 -26.06
N PRO A 469 -40.51 25.81 -25.37
CA PRO A 469 -40.03 26.36 -24.11
C PRO A 469 -39.80 27.87 -24.21
N ALA A 470 -40.32 28.63 -23.25
CA ALA A 470 -40.21 30.08 -23.36
C ALA A 470 -38.78 30.58 -23.13
N PRO A 471 -38.37 31.61 -23.88
CA PRO A 471 -37.13 32.39 -23.74
C PRO A 471 -36.69 32.76 -22.32
N ALA A 472 -37.65 32.88 -21.39
CA ALA A 472 -37.45 33.52 -20.11
C ALA A 472 -36.67 32.68 -19.09
N VAL A 473 -36.43 31.39 -19.36
CA VAL A 473 -35.67 30.53 -18.44
C VAL A 473 -34.26 30.36 -19.00
N ASN A 474 -33.28 30.78 -18.21
CA ASN A 474 -31.88 30.91 -18.61
C ASN A 474 -31.17 29.52 -18.65
N TRP A 475 -31.70 28.60 -19.45
CA TRP A 475 -31.14 27.26 -19.62
C TRP A 475 -29.86 27.29 -20.48
N PRO A 476 -28.79 26.57 -20.15
CA PRO A 476 -27.61 26.47 -21.02
C PRO A 476 -27.94 25.83 -22.38
N ILE A 477 -27.17 26.17 -23.44
CA ILE A 477 -27.14 25.38 -24.68
C ILE A 477 -26.73 23.94 -24.30
N GLY A 478 -27.35 22.93 -24.93
CA GLY A 478 -27.17 21.51 -24.61
C GLY A 478 -28.19 20.95 -23.60
N SER A 479 -29.01 21.80 -22.96
CA SER A 479 -30.04 21.30 -22.03
C SER A 479 -31.12 20.51 -22.75
N ILE A 480 -31.47 19.33 -22.22
CA ILE A 480 -32.68 18.61 -22.61
C ILE A 480 -33.82 19.02 -21.69
N ILE A 481 -34.83 19.69 -22.23
CA ILE A 481 -36.00 20.13 -21.50
C ILE A 481 -37.14 19.17 -21.77
N ARG A 482 -37.75 18.62 -20.72
CA ARG A 482 -39.01 17.92 -20.84
C ARG A 482 -40.14 18.92 -20.64
N GLU A 483 -40.87 19.20 -21.71
CA GLU A 483 -42.08 20.01 -21.64
C GLU A 483 -43.21 19.13 -21.10
N THR A 484 -43.84 19.57 -20.01
CA THR A 484 -44.85 18.74 -19.33
C THR A 484 -46.20 18.79 -20.03
N SER A 485 -46.49 19.86 -20.79
CA SER A 485 -47.76 20.01 -21.50
C SER A 485 -47.92 19.06 -22.69
N ASP A 486 -46.84 18.79 -23.42
CA ASP A 486 -46.85 17.91 -24.59
C ASP A 486 -46.05 16.60 -24.38
N SER A 487 -45.40 16.46 -23.22
CA SER A 487 -44.51 15.34 -22.87
C SER A 487 -43.33 15.14 -23.83
N LYS A 488 -42.95 16.14 -24.61
CA LYS A 488 -41.84 16.08 -25.56
C LYS A 488 -40.52 16.50 -24.91
N LEU A 489 -39.42 16.07 -25.53
CA LEU A 489 -38.07 16.44 -25.13
C LEU A 489 -37.52 17.45 -26.14
N TYR A 490 -36.92 18.53 -25.65
CA TYR A 490 -36.36 19.58 -26.49
C TYR A 490 -34.89 19.78 -26.13
N LEU A 491 -33.99 19.79 -27.12
CA LEU A 491 -32.60 20.16 -26.94
C LEU A 491 -32.41 21.65 -27.22
N ARG A 492 -31.90 22.42 -26.26
CA ARG A 492 -31.51 23.81 -26.51
C ARG A 492 -30.23 23.85 -27.36
N VAL A 493 -30.25 24.48 -28.51
CA VAL A 493 -29.12 24.62 -29.44
C VAL A 493 -28.63 26.06 -29.63
N ALA A 494 -29.37 27.07 -29.13
CA ALA A 494 -28.95 28.47 -29.17
C ALA A 494 -29.35 29.25 -27.90
N LYS A 495 -28.78 30.47 -27.72
CA LYS A 495 -29.01 31.35 -26.57
C LYS A 495 -29.68 32.67 -26.95
N ALA A 496 -30.40 32.71 -28.07
CA ALA A 496 -31.08 33.93 -28.53
C ALA A 496 -32.33 34.26 -27.71
N ASN A 497 -32.72 33.37 -26.79
CA ASN A 497 -33.96 33.44 -26.03
C ASN A 497 -35.15 33.50 -27.00
N LEU A 498 -35.20 32.51 -27.91
CA LEU A 498 -36.28 32.33 -28.89
C LEU A 498 -36.75 30.87 -28.88
N ALA A 499 -37.97 30.61 -29.32
CA ALA A 499 -38.49 29.24 -29.48
C ALA A 499 -37.62 28.38 -30.43
N SER A 500 -37.01 29.03 -31.44
CA SER A 500 -36.07 28.42 -32.38
C SER A 500 -34.74 28.01 -31.75
N ASP A 501 -34.49 28.39 -30.49
CA ASP A 501 -33.34 27.90 -29.74
C ASP A 501 -33.48 26.41 -29.40
N PHE A 502 -34.61 25.77 -29.66
CA PHE A 502 -34.90 24.40 -29.23
C PHE A 502 -35.19 23.48 -30.42
N ILE A 503 -34.51 22.35 -30.46
CA ILE A 503 -34.77 21.24 -31.39
C ILE A 503 -35.62 20.21 -30.67
N LEU A 504 -36.77 19.85 -31.25
CA LEU A 504 -37.56 18.72 -30.77
C LEU A 504 -36.75 17.43 -30.96
N LEU A 505 -36.55 16.69 -29.88
CA LEU A 505 -36.01 15.34 -29.88
C LEU A 505 -37.19 14.38 -30.05
N ASN A 506 -37.25 13.70 -31.20
CA ASN A 506 -38.25 12.67 -31.48
C ASN A 506 -37.93 11.36 -30.77
#